data_AF-A0A370HZG9-F1
#
_entry.id   AF-A0A370HZG9-F1
#
_cell.length_a   1.000
_cell.length_b   1.000
_cell.length_c   1.000
_cell.angle_alpha   90.00
_cell.angle_beta   90.00
_cell.angle_gamma   90.00
#
_symmetry.space_group_name_H-M   'P 1'
#
loop_
_entity.id
_entity.type
_entity.pdbx_description
1 polymer ?
#
loop_
_entity_poly.entity_id
_entity_poly.type
_entity_poly.pdbx_seq_one_letter_code
_entity_poly.pdbx_strand_id
1 'polypeptide(L)'
;MNTHSTAVASDAPARRWSELADVDLLRTLVETERRRRRLGAAMVAAVAEAERRGLAADTGYRDTADLLSDLLRITASEARRRIEYAAPQVRSRSRKAWRVLTAAS
;
A
#
# COMPACT_ATOMS: atom_id res chain seq x y z
N MET A 1 31.11 -7.54 -5.98
CA MET A 1 30.26 -8.45 -5.19
C MET A 1 28.85 -7.92 -5.30
N ASN A 2 28.11 -8.34 -6.34
CA ASN A 2 26.83 -7.74 -6.70
C ASN A 2 25.81 -8.87 -6.86
N THR A 3 25.12 -9.19 -5.78
CA THR A 3 23.97 -10.10 -5.79
C THR A 3 22.75 -9.30 -6.26
N HIS A 4 22.52 -9.27 -7.58
CA HIS A 4 21.18 -8.95 -8.10
C HIS A 4 20.27 -10.13 -7.76
N SER A 5 19.71 -10.09 -6.54
CA SER A 5 18.66 -11.00 -6.11
C SER A 5 17.38 -10.58 -6.83
N THR A 6 17.26 -10.94 -8.10
CA THR A 6 15.97 -10.99 -8.78
C THR A 6 15.17 -12.08 -8.09
N ALA A 7 14.33 -11.65 -7.14
CA ALA A 7 13.27 -12.48 -6.61
C ALA A 7 12.51 -13.03 -7.82
N VAL A 8 12.62 -14.34 -8.03
CA VAL A 8 11.85 -15.08 -9.03
C VAL A 8 10.41 -14.67 -8.83
N ALA A 9 9.89 -13.86 -9.75
CA ALA A 9 8.47 -13.66 -9.86
C ALA A 9 7.91 -15.07 -9.97
N SER A 10 7.13 -15.47 -8.97
CA SER A 10 6.39 -16.73 -8.99
C SER A 10 5.40 -16.59 -10.14
N ASP A 11 5.88 -16.88 -11.34
CA ASP A 11 5.11 -17.01 -12.56
C ASP A 11 4.33 -18.31 -12.36
N ALA A 12 3.23 -18.18 -11.62
CA ALA A 12 2.28 -19.27 -11.47
C ALA A 12 1.92 -19.66 -12.91
N PRO A 13 2.12 -20.93 -13.32
CA PRO A 13 1.88 -21.36 -14.69
C PRO A 13 0.51 -20.86 -15.09
N ALA A 14 0.43 -20.17 -16.24
CA ALA A 14 -0.75 -19.49 -16.73
C ALA A 14 -1.99 -20.36 -16.50
N ARG A 15 -2.70 -20.07 -15.41
CA ARG A 15 -3.78 -20.92 -14.95
C ARG A 15 -4.82 -20.87 -16.04
N ARG A 16 -5.12 -22.01 -16.67
CA ARG A 16 -6.18 -22.07 -17.67
C ARG A 16 -7.50 -21.88 -16.94
N TRP A 17 -7.93 -20.62 -16.87
CA TRP A 17 -9.13 -20.19 -16.15
C TRP A 17 -10.38 -20.96 -16.57
N SER A 18 -10.43 -21.41 -17.83
CA SER A 18 -11.51 -22.21 -18.39
C SER A 18 -11.56 -23.66 -17.93
N GLU A 19 -10.53 -24.17 -17.26
CA GLU A 19 -10.49 -25.54 -16.72
C GLU A 19 -10.83 -25.61 -15.23
N LEU A 20 -10.94 -24.47 -14.57
CA LEU A 20 -11.27 -24.44 -13.15
C LEU A 20 -12.74 -24.74 -12.96
N ALA A 21 -13.04 -25.63 -12.01
CA ALA A 21 -14.39 -25.72 -11.46
C ALA A 21 -14.78 -24.36 -10.83
N ASP A 22 -16.07 -24.02 -10.87
CA ASP A 22 -16.57 -22.73 -10.38
C ASP A 22 -16.13 -22.42 -8.94
N VAL A 23 -16.15 -23.42 -8.06
CA VAL A 23 -15.71 -23.28 -6.66
C VAL A 23 -14.22 -22.90 -6.56
N ASP A 24 -13.38 -23.48 -7.41
CA ASP A 24 -11.95 -23.16 -7.44
C ASP A 24 -11.69 -21.79 -8.07
N LEU A 25 -12.47 -21.40 -9.09
CA LEU A 25 -12.42 -20.05 -9.66
C LEU A 25 -12.77 -18.99 -8.60
N LEU A 26 -13.87 -19.21 -7.87
CA LEU A 26 -14.29 -18.31 -6.78
C LEU A 26 -13.25 -18.23 -5.66
N ARG A 27 -12.65 -19.36 -5.25
CA ARG A 27 -11.55 -19.37 -4.27
C ARG A 27 -10.37 -18.53 -4.76
N THR A 28 -10.02 -18.66 -6.03
CA THR A 28 -8.88 -17.96 -6.64
C THR A 28 -9.10 -16.46 -6.71
N LEU A 29 -10.32 -16.00 -7.00
CA LEU A 29 -10.67 -14.58 -6.96
C LEU A 29 -10.45 -14.00 -5.56
N VAL A 30 -10.92 -14.70 -4.52
CA VAL A 30 -10.76 -14.25 -3.13
C VAL A 30 -9.28 -14.19 -2.72
N GLU A 31 -8.50 -15.21 -3.09
CA GLU A 31 -7.06 -15.26 -2.78
C GLU A 31 -6.27 -14.18 -3.52
N THR A 32 -6.57 -13.99 -4.82
CA THR A 32 -5.96 -12.94 -5.64
C THR A 32 -6.28 -11.57 -5.07
N GLU A 33 -7.52 -11.33 -4.65
CA GLU A 33 -7.92 -10.06 -4.04
C GLU A 33 -7.20 -9.81 -2.71
N ARG A 34 -7.07 -10.84 -1.86
CA ARG A 34 -6.31 -10.73 -0.61
C ARG A 34 -4.86 -10.37 -0.89
N ARG A 35 -4.23 -10.99 -1.90
CA ARG A 35 -2.86 -10.67 -2.30
C ARG A 35 -2.76 -9.24 -2.85
N ARG A 36 -3.71 -8.82 -3.69
CA ARG A 36 -3.79 -7.46 -4.23
C ARG A 36 -3.91 -6.42 -3.12
N ARG A 37 -4.79 -6.65 -2.13
CA ARG A 37 -4.94 -5.75 -0.97
C ARG A 37 -3.69 -5.68 -0.11
N ARG A 38 -3.02 -6.80 0.14
CA ARG A 38 -1.76 -6.83 0.89
C ARG A 38 -0.66 -6.04 0.18
N LEU A 39 -0.51 -6.22 -1.14
CA LEU A 39 0.43 -5.45 -1.95
C LEU A 39 0.07 -3.96 -1.96
N GLY A 40 -1.22 -3.63 -2.08
CA GLY A 40 -1.71 -2.25 -1.99
C GLY A 40 -1.37 -1.59 -0.64
N ALA A 41 -1.60 -2.29 0.47
CA ALA A 41 -1.25 -1.81 1.80
C ALA A 41 0.27 -1.63 1.98
N ALA A 42 1.08 -2.56 1.44
CA ALA A 42 2.52 -2.44 1.44
C ALA A 42 3.01 -1.22 0.64
N MET A 43 2.40 -0.97 -0.53
CA MET A 43 2.69 0.22 -1.34
C MET A 43 2.37 1.51 -0.59
N VAL A 44 1.20 1.59 0.06
CA VAL A 44 0.81 2.74 0.88
C VAL A 44 1.81 2.96 2.03
N ALA A 45 2.22 1.90 2.72
CA ALA A 45 3.21 1.99 3.80
C ALA A 45 4.60 2.44 3.28
N ALA A 46 5.01 1.96 2.11
CA ALA A 46 6.27 2.36 1.49
C ALA A 46 6.27 3.84 1.09
N VAL A 47 5.18 4.36 0.51
CA VAL A 47 5.04 5.78 0.19
C VAL A 47 5.05 6.63 1.46
N ALA A 48 4.34 6.22 2.51
CA ALA A 48 4.34 6.94 3.79
C ALA A 48 5.73 7.01 4.42
N GLU A 49 6.53 5.94 4.28
CA GLU A 49 7.91 5.92 4.76
C GLU A 49 8.84 6.79 3.89
N ALA A 50 8.65 6.80 2.57
CA ALA A 50 9.40 7.68 1.67
C ALA A 50 9.17 9.16 2.01
N GLU A 51 7.92 9.55 2.28
CA GLU A 51 7.55 10.89 2.77
C GLU A 51 8.19 11.20 4.13
N ARG A 52 8.06 10.29 5.11
CA ARG A 52 8.64 10.48 6.45
C ARG A 52 10.14 10.71 6.42
N ARG A 53 10.85 10.01 5.53
CA ARG A 53 12.30 10.16 5.36
C ARG A 53 12.70 11.37 4.54
N GLY A 54 11.76 12.03 3.86
CA GLY A 54 12.08 13.13 2.96
C GLY A 54 12.87 12.68 1.72
N LEU A 55 12.67 11.43 1.25
CA LEU A 55 13.50 10.84 0.19
C LEU A 55 13.54 11.68 -1.09
N ALA A 56 12.48 12.40 -1.41
CA ALA A 56 12.47 13.29 -2.58
C ALA A 56 13.55 14.38 -2.48
N ALA A 57 13.67 15.03 -1.32
CA ALA A 57 14.69 16.05 -1.10
C ALA A 57 16.10 15.44 -1.12
N ASP A 58 16.28 14.29 -0.48
CA ASP A 58 17.57 13.57 -0.43
C ASP A 58 18.05 13.12 -1.82
N THR A 59 17.12 12.92 -2.76
CA THR A 59 17.40 12.48 -4.12
C THR A 59 17.32 13.61 -5.16
N GLY A 60 17.06 14.86 -4.73
CA GLY A 60 17.04 16.05 -5.58
C GLY A 60 15.75 16.28 -6.37
N TYR A 61 14.68 15.54 -6.08
CA TYR A 61 13.35 15.80 -6.65
C TYR A 61 12.66 16.94 -5.90
N ARG A 62 11.76 17.64 -6.59
CA ARG A 62 11.02 18.77 -6.01
C ARG A 62 10.13 18.33 -4.85
N ASP A 63 9.43 17.22 -5.03
CA ASP A 63 8.52 16.64 -4.05
C ASP A 63 8.38 15.14 -4.30
N THR A 64 7.73 14.43 -3.37
CA THR A 64 7.53 12.98 -3.46
C THR A 64 6.63 12.60 -4.64
N ALA A 65 5.75 13.48 -5.13
CA ALA A 65 4.93 13.16 -6.29
C ALA A 65 5.78 13.12 -7.57
N ASP A 66 6.73 14.03 -7.70
CA ASP A 66 7.71 14.07 -8.79
C ASP A 66 8.61 12.82 -8.76
N LEU A 67 9.14 12.48 -7.58
CA LEU A 67 9.89 11.23 -7.35
C LEU A 67 9.09 9.99 -7.79
N LEU A 68 7.86 9.84 -7.30
CA LEU A 68 7.02 8.67 -7.63
C LEU A 68 6.65 8.61 -9.11
N SER A 69 6.42 9.77 -9.74
CA SER A 69 6.08 9.85 -11.16
C SER A 69 7.22 9.34 -12.03
N ASP A 70 8.46 9.74 -11.73
CA ASP A 70 9.65 9.28 -12.46
C ASP A 70 9.99 7.81 -12.17
N LEU A 71 9.99 7.41 -10.89
CA LEU A 71 10.40 6.06 -10.48
C LEU A 71 9.41 4.98 -10.94
N LEU A 72 8.10 5.27 -10.86
CA LEU A 72 7.04 4.31 -11.18
C LEU A 72 6.44 4.51 -12.57
N ARG A 73 6.88 5.54 -13.29
CA ARG A 73 6.37 5.91 -14.64
C ARG A 73 4.85 6.08 -14.65
N ILE A 74 4.35 6.80 -13.65
CA ILE A 74 2.93 7.13 -13.47
C ILE A 74 2.70 8.63 -13.65
N THR A 75 1.45 9.02 -13.86
CA THR A 75 1.10 10.45 -13.92
C THR A 75 1.26 11.12 -12.56
N ALA A 76 1.53 12.42 -12.56
CA ALA A 76 1.58 13.21 -11.32
C ALA A 76 0.27 13.15 -10.52
N SER A 77 -0.88 13.06 -11.18
CA SER A 77 -2.18 12.89 -10.53
C SER A 77 -2.30 11.54 -9.79
N GLU A 78 -1.80 10.46 -10.37
CA GLU A 78 -1.72 9.15 -9.73
C GLU A 78 -0.78 9.16 -8.54
N ALA A 79 0.40 9.78 -8.69
CA ALA A 79 1.38 9.91 -7.62
C ALA A 79 0.80 10.67 -6.42
N ARG A 80 0.17 11.82 -6.65
CA ARG A 80 -0.50 12.61 -5.60
C ARG A 80 -1.58 11.80 -4.88
N ARG A 81 -2.39 11.03 -5.62
CA ARG A 81 -3.42 10.19 -5.02
C ARG A 81 -2.82 9.10 -4.11
N ARG A 82 -1.67 8.53 -4.47
CA ARG A 82 -0.95 7.56 -3.62
C ARG A 82 -0.41 8.19 -2.35
N ILE A 83 0.09 9.43 -2.44
CA ILE A 83 0.52 10.20 -1.27
C ILE A 83 -0.66 10.48 -0.34
N GLU A 84 -1.81 10.86 -0.88
CA GLU A 84 -3.03 11.08 -0.09
C GLU A 84 -3.48 9.81 0.67
N TYR A 85 -3.44 8.64 0.03
CA TYR A 85 -3.74 7.37 0.71
C TYR A 85 -2.71 7.00 1.78
N ALA A 86 -1.45 7.42 1.60
CA ALA A 86 -0.35 7.21 2.52
C ALA A 86 -0.29 8.23 3.66
N ALA A 87 -0.96 9.38 3.50
CA ALA A 87 -1.03 10.40 4.52
C ALA A 87 -1.59 9.79 5.82
N PRO A 88 -1.00 10.12 6.99
CA PRO A 88 -1.53 9.67 8.26
C PRO A 88 -2.98 10.12 8.35
N GLN A 89 -3.91 9.17 8.22
CA GLN A 89 -5.29 9.37 8.59
C GLN A 89 -5.23 9.67 10.09
N VAL A 90 -5.22 10.96 10.45
CA VAL A 90 -5.37 11.39 11.83
C VAL A 90 -6.69 10.80 12.28
N ARG A 91 -6.63 9.62 12.91
CA ARG A 91 -7.76 9.10 13.65
C ARG A 91 -7.97 10.13 14.73
N SER A 92 -8.91 11.03 14.50
CA SER A 92 -9.68 11.65 15.56
C SER A 92 -10.37 10.49 16.28
N ARG A 93 -9.61 9.75 17.09
CA ARG A 93 -10.15 9.13 18.30
C ARG A 93 -10.50 10.34 19.14
N SER A 94 -11.71 10.82 18.92
CA SER A 94 -12.38 11.74 19.81
C SER A 94 -12.12 11.18 21.21
N ARG A 95 -11.28 11.90 21.98
CA ARG A 95 -11.12 11.74 23.42
C ARG A 95 -12.47 12.10 24.03
N LYS A 96 -13.51 11.29 23.79
CA LYS A 96 -14.73 11.37 24.59
C LYS A 96 -14.37 10.76 25.92
N ALA A 97 -14.09 11.68 26.83
CA ALA A 97 -13.86 11.48 28.24
C ALA A 97 -14.89 10.51 28.81
N TRP A 98 -14.42 9.34 29.25
CA TRP A 98 -15.07 8.59 30.31
C TRP A 98 -14.55 9.18 31.64
N ARG A 99 -14.99 10.41 31.91
CA ARG A 99 -15.09 10.93 33.27
C ARG A 99 -16.55 10.75 33.66
N VAL A 100 -16.81 10.38 34.92
CA VAL A 100 -18.11 10.01 35.52
C VAL A 100 -18.39 8.50 35.29
N LEU A 101 -18.19 7.59 36.25
CA LEU A 101 -18.79 7.53 37.59
C LEU A 101 -17.80 6.99 38.64
N THR A 102 -17.31 7.85 39.52
CA THR A 102 -16.85 7.47 40.87
C THR A 102 -17.46 8.48 41.84
N ALA A 103 -18.74 8.30 42.15
CA ALA A 103 -19.39 8.90 43.30
C ALA A 103 -20.75 8.24 43.50
N ALA A 104 -20.80 7.24 44.37
CA ALA A 104 -21.90 6.97 45.30
C ALA A 104 -21.54 5.71 46.10
N SER A 105 -20.95 5.91 47.28
CA SER A 105 -21.13 5.04 48.43
C SER A 105 -22.12 5.73 49.36
#